data_AF-A0A1B9IAQ8-F1
#
_entry.id   AF-A0A1B9IAQ8-F1
#
_cell.length_a   1.000
_cell.length_b   1.000
_cell.length_c   1.000
_cell.angle_alpha   90.00
_cell.angle_beta   90.00
_cell.angle_gamma   90.00
#
_symmetry.space_group_name_H-M   'P 1'
#
loop_
_entity.id
_entity.type
_entity.pdbx_description
1 polymer ?
#
loop_
_entity_poly.entity_id
_entity_poly.type
_entity_poly.pdbx_seq_one_letter_code
_entity_poly.pdbx_strand_id
1 'polypeptide(L)'
;MSKIALVLGSGPRVGQAVANKFHSAGYRVATVSRSARTCDSDDLVHLTADFTDTTSVEPIFDQVEKVWGKSPDVVVYNAYAFASTHAGPLSADIDELAKSLNGNTISPYLAAQIAHARNKSVTYIYTGNALNTLVDPNLTALGAGKSASAHWIQAAAKAEQLRPAKFYYCDQRTPEGDPCYTGLKGEAHADLYLKLAEEEEQGEPIVVFRA
;
A
#
# COMPACT_ATOMS: atom_id res chain seq x y z
N MET A 1 -8.86 -22.77 -4.98
CA MET A 1 -7.45 -22.43 -4.66
C MET A 1 -7.44 -21.24 -3.73
N SER A 2 -6.58 -21.22 -2.70
CA SER A 2 -6.51 -20.10 -1.74
C SER A 2 -6.12 -18.80 -2.44
N LYS A 3 -6.70 -17.67 -1.99
CA LYS A 3 -6.33 -16.33 -2.48
C LYS A 3 -4.95 -15.94 -1.95
N ILE A 4 -4.23 -15.09 -2.69
CA ILE A 4 -2.90 -14.58 -2.30
C ILE A 4 -3.01 -13.09 -1.98
N ALA A 5 -2.50 -12.68 -0.81
CA ALA A 5 -2.31 -11.30 -0.44
C ALA A 5 -0.81 -10.96 -0.42
N LEU A 6 -0.42 -9.89 -1.12
CA LEU A 6 0.93 -9.34 -1.10
C LEU A 6 0.95 -8.02 -0.33
N VAL A 7 1.65 -7.98 0.80
CA VAL A 7 1.76 -6.81 1.68
C VAL A 7 3.14 -6.17 1.52
N LEU A 8 3.19 -5.11 0.70
CA LEU A 8 4.38 -4.31 0.43
C LEU A 8 4.56 -3.27 1.55
N GLY A 9 5.50 -3.53 2.45
CA GLY A 9 5.76 -2.69 3.64
C GLY A 9 5.16 -3.28 4.92
N SER A 10 5.51 -4.51 5.28
CA SER A 10 5.04 -5.17 6.51
C SER A 10 5.78 -4.70 7.77
N GLY A 11 5.70 -3.41 8.13
CA GLY A 11 6.25 -2.91 9.40
C GLY A 11 5.45 -3.41 10.63
N PRO A 12 5.97 -3.26 11.86
CA PRO A 12 5.37 -3.82 13.09
C PRO A 12 4.00 -3.25 13.47
N ARG A 13 3.53 -2.20 12.77
CA ARG A 13 2.22 -1.56 12.98
C ARG A 13 1.22 -2.11 11.96
N VAL A 14 0.75 -1.28 11.04
CA VAL A 14 -0.29 -1.61 10.04
C VAL A 14 0.05 -2.86 9.23
N GLY A 15 1.22 -2.91 8.62
CA GLY A 15 1.56 -4.00 7.70
C GLY A 15 1.60 -5.40 8.33
N GLN A 16 2.00 -5.54 9.59
CA GLN A 16 1.95 -6.83 10.29
C GLN A 16 0.52 -7.22 10.66
N ALA A 17 -0.29 -6.28 11.16
CA ALA A 17 -1.70 -6.52 11.48
C ALA A 17 -2.48 -6.97 10.23
N VAL A 18 -2.27 -6.28 9.10
CA VAL A 18 -2.84 -6.65 7.80
C VAL A 18 -2.41 -8.06 7.40
N ALA A 19 -1.11 -8.38 7.45
CA ALA A 19 -0.63 -9.71 7.08
C ALA A 19 -1.27 -10.82 7.95
N ASN A 20 -1.35 -10.61 9.26
CA ASN A 20 -1.97 -11.55 10.18
C ASN A 20 -3.46 -11.74 9.88
N LYS A 21 -4.20 -10.66 9.65
CA LYS A 21 -5.63 -10.70 9.36
C LYS A 21 -5.94 -11.47 8.08
N PHE A 22 -5.21 -11.20 7.00
CA PHE A 22 -5.38 -11.93 5.74
C PHE A 22 -5.03 -13.41 5.88
N HIS A 23 -3.95 -13.74 6.59
CA HIS A 23 -3.58 -15.13 6.85
C HIS A 23 -4.66 -15.86 7.67
N SER A 24 -5.17 -15.23 8.73
CA SER A 24 -6.29 -15.77 9.52
C SER A 24 -7.59 -15.93 8.72
N ALA A 25 -7.78 -15.16 7.65
CA ALA A 25 -8.89 -15.30 6.71
C ALA A 25 -8.67 -16.39 5.64
N GLY A 26 -7.56 -17.14 5.72
CA GLY A 26 -7.26 -18.25 4.81
C GLY A 26 -6.52 -17.86 3.52
N TYR A 27 -5.96 -16.64 3.48
CA TYR A 27 -5.08 -16.24 2.38
C TYR A 27 -3.68 -16.80 2.59
N ARG A 28 -3.01 -17.08 1.48
CA ARG A 28 -1.55 -17.12 1.43
C ARG A 28 -1.01 -15.70 1.46
N VAL A 29 -0.04 -15.40 2.31
CA VAL A 29 0.41 -14.02 2.53
C VAL A 29 1.90 -13.88 2.27
N ALA A 30 2.23 -13.09 1.25
CA ALA A 30 3.58 -12.61 1.01
C ALA A 30 3.77 -11.27 1.69
N THR A 31 4.80 -11.14 2.52
CA THR A 31 5.13 -9.89 3.20
C THR A 31 6.46 -9.37 2.69
N VAL A 32 6.58 -8.05 2.57
CA VAL A 32 7.83 -7.41 2.13
C VAL A 32 8.23 -6.29 3.07
N SER A 33 9.48 -6.27 3.51
CA SER A 33 10.07 -5.15 4.25
C SER A 33 11.56 -5.07 4.03
N ARG A 34 12.23 -4.03 4.55
CA ARG A 34 13.69 -3.92 4.47
C ARG A 34 14.42 -4.93 5.37
N SER A 35 13.81 -5.31 6.48
CA SER A 35 14.39 -6.24 7.45
C SER A 35 13.99 -7.67 7.13
N ALA A 36 14.96 -8.60 7.12
CA ALA A 36 14.69 -10.03 6.98
C ALA A 36 13.91 -10.57 8.18
N ARG A 37 13.07 -11.57 7.93
CA ARG A 37 12.28 -12.32 8.91
C ARG A 37 12.10 -13.76 8.45
N THR A 38 11.95 -14.66 9.42
CA THR A 38 11.59 -16.06 9.17
C THR A 38 10.07 -16.22 9.21
N CYS A 39 9.56 -17.16 8.41
CA CYS A 39 8.16 -17.56 8.41
C CYS A 39 8.10 -19.07 8.72
N ASP A 40 7.20 -19.47 9.61
CA ASP A 40 7.08 -20.85 10.08
C ASP A 40 5.85 -21.56 9.47
N SER A 41 5.39 -21.12 8.29
CA SER A 41 4.20 -21.66 7.58
C SER A 41 4.40 -21.64 6.07
N ASP A 42 3.94 -22.68 5.37
CA ASP A 42 4.00 -22.79 3.91
C ASP A 42 3.08 -21.78 3.19
N ASP A 43 2.07 -21.26 3.90
CA ASP A 43 1.17 -20.21 3.40
C ASP A 43 1.70 -18.80 3.66
N LEU A 44 2.92 -18.67 4.22
CA LEU A 44 3.59 -17.41 4.49
C LEU A 44 4.96 -17.36 3.81
N VAL A 45 5.24 -16.25 3.11
CA VAL A 45 6.59 -15.96 2.63
C VAL A 45 6.98 -14.54 2.99
N HIS A 46 8.25 -14.35 3.36
CA HIS A 46 8.82 -13.03 3.59
C HIS A 46 9.92 -12.73 2.58
N LEU A 47 9.82 -11.57 1.93
CA LEU A 47 10.80 -11.07 0.98
C LEU A 47 11.37 -9.74 1.46
N THR A 48 12.57 -9.40 0.99
CA THR A 48 13.22 -8.15 1.33
C THR A 48 13.33 -7.21 0.14
N ALA A 49 12.95 -5.95 0.31
CA ALA A 49 13.09 -4.91 -0.72
C ALA A 49 13.13 -3.50 -0.11
N ASP A 50 13.74 -2.57 -0.84
CA ASP A 50 13.66 -1.13 -0.59
C ASP A 50 12.89 -0.47 -1.73
N PHE A 51 11.71 0.07 -1.41
CA PHE A 51 10.83 0.65 -2.42
C PHE A 51 11.23 2.07 -2.86
N THR A 52 12.30 2.66 -2.30
CA THR A 52 12.93 3.85 -2.90
C THR A 52 13.68 3.50 -4.19
N ASP A 53 14.00 2.22 -4.40
CA ASP A 53 14.47 1.63 -5.65
C ASP A 53 13.32 0.93 -6.38
N THR A 54 12.90 1.49 -7.51
CA THR A 54 11.78 0.96 -8.31
C THR A 54 12.10 -0.38 -8.96
N THR A 55 13.39 -0.71 -9.16
CA THR A 55 13.80 -1.99 -9.76
C THR A 55 13.51 -3.19 -8.85
N SER A 56 13.30 -2.93 -7.56
CA SER A 56 12.97 -3.96 -6.57
C SER A 56 11.53 -4.48 -6.67
N VAL A 57 10.63 -3.79 -7.37
CA VAL A 57 9.18 -4.07 -7.35
C VAL A 57 8.83 -5.33 -8.14
N GLU A 58 9.27 -5.45 -9.39
CA GLU A 58 8.92 -6.59 -10.25
C GLU A 58 9.43 -7.95 -9.73
N PRO A 59 10.68 -8.07 -9.24
CA PRO A 59 11.19 -9.32 -8.69
C PRO A 59 10.38 -9.87 -7.51
N ILE A 60 9.62 -9.03 -6.79
CA ILE A 60 8.72 -9.47 -5.73
C ILE A 60 7.57 -10.30 -6.30
N PHE A 61 6.94 -9.81 -7.37
CA PHE A 61 5.82 -10.52 -8.01
C PHE A 61 6.30 -11.86 -8.59
N ASP A 62 7.48 -11.87 -9.23
CA ASP A 62 8.09 -13.09 -9.77
C ASP A 62 8.31 -14.15 -8.69
N GLN A 63 8.80 -13.73 -7.51
CA GLN A 63 9.03 -14.63 -6.40
C GLN A 63 7.72 -15.18 -5.82
N VAL A 64 6.69 -14.35 -5.67
CA VAL A 64 5.38 -14.81 -5.19
C VAL A 64 4.76 -15.81 -6.17
N GLU A 65 4.83 -15.53 -7.47
CA GLU A 65 4.34 -16.43 -8.52
C GLU A 65 5.13 -17.73 -8.58
N LYS A 66 6.45 -17.68 -8.37
CA LYS A 66 7.29 -18.87 -8.29
C LYS A 66 6.91 -19.76 -7.11
N VAL A 67 6.55 -19.18 -5.96
CA VAL A 67 6.19 -19.93 -4.74
C VAL A 67 4.80 -20.56 -4.86
N TRP A 68 3.81 -19.84 -5.40
CA TRP A 68 2.41 -20.30 -5.37
C TRP A 68 1.74 -20.51 -6.74
N GLY A 69 2.48 -20.34 -7.82
CA GLY A 69 2.05 -20.65 -9.20
C GLY A 69 1.05 -19.67 -9.81
N LYS A 70 0.76 -18.55 -9.14
CA LYS A 70 -0.16 -17.50 -9.63
C LYS A 70 0.14 -16.13 -9.00
N SER A 71 -0.33 -15.07 -9.65
CA SER A 71 -0.19 -13.69 -9.18
C SER A 71 -1.07 -13.39 -7.97
N PRO A 72 -0.74 -12.34 -7.18
CA PRO A 72 -1.57 -11.90 -6.06
C PRO A 72 -3.02 -11.55 -6.45
N ASP A 73 -3.97 -11.94 -5.61
CA ASP A 73 -5.38 -11.55 -5.70
C ASP A 73 -5.60 -10.17 -5.02
N VAL A 74 -4.78 -9.87 -4.01
CA VAL A 74 -4.78 -8.62 -3.26
C VAL A 74 -3.36 -8.09 -3.15
N VAL A 75 -3.16 -6.81 -3.43
CA VAL A 75 -1.89 -6.11 -3.22
C VAL A 75 -2.13 -4.94 -2.28
N VAL A 76 -1.47 -4.94 -1.12
CA VAL A 76 -1.51 -3.85 -0.15
C VAL A 76 -0.17 -3.13 -0.18
N TYR A 77 -0.17 -1.87 -0.61
CA TYR A 77 1.00 -0.98 -0.53
C TYR A 77 0.93 -0.14 0.74
N ASN A 78 1.67 -0.54 1.76
CA ASN A 78 1.77 0.15 3.06
C ASN A 78 3.10 0.89 3.26
N ALA A 79 4.13 0.56 2.46
CA ALA A 79 5.42 1.23 2.56
C ALA A 79 5.31 2.74 2.31
N TYR A 80 6.24 3.49 2.90
CA TYR A 80 6.41 4.91 2.62
C TYR A 80 7.89 5.27 2.78
N ALA A 81 8.28 6.36 2.15
CA ALA A 81 9.57 7.01 2.33
C ALA A 81 9.37 8.44 2.82
N PHE A 82 10.38 9.04 3.45
CA PHE A 82 10.29 10.37 4.03
C PHE A 82 11.47 11.21 3.58
N ALA A 83 11.19 12.45 3.17
CA ALA A 83 12.19 13.49 2.96
C ALA A 83 11.86 14.66 3.88
N SER A 84 12.88 15.21 4.52
CA SER A 84 12.73 16.26 5.54
C SER A 84 12.39 17.61 4.91
N THR A 85 11.36 18.29 5.42
CA THR A 85 11.04 19.69 5.07
C THR A 85 11.01 20.60 6.32
N HIS A 86 11.78 20.25 7.35
CA HIS A 86 11.74 20.95 8.65
C HIS A 86 12.19 22.42 8.60
N ALA A 87 13.04 22.80 7.63
CA ALA A 87 13.47 24.18 7.43
C ALA A 87 12.50 24.99 6.55
N GLY A 88 11.45 24.36 6.03
CA GLY A 88 10.40 24.98 5.22
C GLY A 88 9.90 24.07 4.10
N PRO A 89 8.75 24.39 3.48
CA PRO A 89 8.11 23.54 2.47
C PRO A 89 8.97 23.32 1.20
N LEU A 90 9.95 24.19 0.95
CA LEU A 90 10.90 24.10 -0.17
C LEU A 90 12.32 23.72 0.27
N SER A 91 12.47 23.12 1.46
CA SER A 91 13.79 22.83 2.05
C SER A 91 14.26 21.39 1.89
N ALA A 92 13.53 20.55 1.16
CA ALA A 92 13.93 19.15 0.98
C ALA A 92 15.23 19.06 0.18
N ASP A 93 16.12 18.17 0.59
CA ASP A 93 17.19 17.72 -0.29
C ASP A 93 16.58 17.05 -1.54
N ILE A 94 17.13 17.33 -2.72
CA ILE A 94 16.53 16.91 -3.99
C ILE A 94 16.64 15.40 -4.19
N ASP A 95 17.75 14.79 -3.75
CA ASP A 95 17.93 13.34 -3.87
C ASP A 95 17.04 12.60 -2.86
N GLU A 96 16.90 13.13 -1.64
CA GLU A 96 15.92 12.63 -0.67
C GLU A 96 14.48 12.78 -1.15
N LEU A 97 14.14 13.93 -1.75
CA LEU A 97 12.82 14.16 -2.33
C LEU A 97 12.52 13.15 -3.45
N ALA A 98 13.47 12.91 -4.35
CA ALA A 98 13.32 11.91 -5.41
C ALA A 98 13.10 10.50 -4.85
N LYS A 99 13.90 10.07 -3.85
CA LYS A 99 13.72 8.78 -3.17
C LYS A 99 12.37 8.69 -2.45
N SER A 100 11.94 9.78 -1.82
CA SER A 100 10.62 9.87 -1.19
C SER A 100 9.50 9.69 -2.22
N LEU A 101 9.57 10.37 -3.37
CA LEU A 101 8.59 10.24 -4.44
C LEU A 101 8.61 8.84 -5.08
N ASN A 102 9.78 8.20 -5.17
CA ASN A 102 9.86 6.80 -5.59
C ASN A 102 9.06 5.89 -4.64
N GLY A 103 9.35 5.96 -3.34
CA GLY A 103 8.68 5.12 -2.34
C GLY A 103 7.20 5.44 -2.11
N ASN A 104 6.76 6.66 -2.40
CA ASN A 104 5.36 7.07 -2.15
C ASN A 104 4.49 7.10 -3.40
N THR A 105 5.06 7.18 -4.61
CA THR A 105 4.33 7.38 -5.87
C THR A 105 4.77 6.44 -6.98
N ILE A 106 6.04 6.39 -7.34
CA ILE A 106 6.49 5.63 -8.52
C ILE A 106 6.42 4.12 -8.28
N SER A 107 7.02 3.63 -7.20
CA SER A 107 6.97 2.21 -6.81
C SER A 107 5.54 1.69 -6.57
N PRO A 108 4.63 2.41 -5.87
CA PRO A 108 3.24 1.96 -5.75
C PRO A 108 2.50 1.97 -7.10
N TYR A 109 2.70 2.98 -7.94
CA TYR A 109 2.12 2.99 -9.29
C TYR A 109 2.60 1.80 -10.12
N LEU A 110 3.91 1.52 -10.13
CA LEU A 110 4.50 0.36 -10.80
C LEU A 110 3.93 -0.95 -10.24
N ALA A 111 3.80 -1.09 -8.92
CA ALA A 111 3.19 -2.26 -8.31
C ALA A 111 1.74 -2.45 -8.78
N ALA A 112 0.95 -1.37 -8.92
CA ALA A 112 -0.41 -1.44 -9.44
C ALA A 112 -0.45 -1.84 -10.92
N GLN A 113 0.47 -1.31 -11.73
CA GLN A 113 0.60 -1.70 -13.14
C GLN A 113 0.91 -3.19 -13.29
N ILE A 114 1.91 -3.70 -12.57
CA ILE A 114 2.29 -5.11 -12.60
C ILE A 114 1.14 -5.99 -12.10
N ALA A 115 0.54 -5.62 -10.96
CA ALA A 115 -0.58 -6.36 -10.38
C ALA A 115 -1.73 -6.51 -11.37
N HIS A 116 -2.19 -5.42 -11.99
CA HIS A 116 -3.27 -5.47 -12.99
C HIS A 116 -2.82 -6.16 -14.30
N ALA A 117 -1.56 -6.01 -14.71
CA ALA A 117 -1.05 -6.68 -15.90
C ALA A 117 -1.15 -8.21 -15.76
N ARG A 118 -0.78 -8.73 -14.58
CA ARG A 118 -0.72 -10.17 -14.29
C ARG A 118 -2.03 -10.76 -13.74
N ASN A 119 -2.85 -9.96 -13.07
CA ASN A 119 -4.19 -10.33 -12.60
C ASN A 119 -5.21 -9.20 -12.85
N LYS A 120 -6.10 -9.41 -13.83
CA LYS A 120 -7.14 -8.43 -14.23
C LYS A 120 -8.22 -8.19 -13.17
N SER A 121 -8.27 -9.03 -12.13
CA SER A 121 -9.25 -8.93 -11.05
C SER A 121 -8.62 -8.55 -9.71
N VAL A 122 -7.38 -8.03 -9.71
CA VAL A 122 -6.68 -7.70 -8.47
C VAL A 122 -7.39 -6.60 -7.66
N THR A 123 -7.39 -6.74 -6.34
CA THR A 123 -7.71 -5.62 -5.45
C THR A 123 -6.42 -4.95 -4.98
N TYR A 124 -6.22 -3.71 -5.37
CA TYR A 124 -5.05 -2.90 -5.00
C TYR A 124 -5.44 -1.88 -3.93
N ILE A 125 -4.77 -1.91 -2.78
CA ILE A 125 -5.04 -1.05 -1.63
C ILE A 125 -3.77 -0.30 -1.26
N TYR A 126 -3.83 1.03 -1.24
CA TYR A 126 -2.75 1.90 -0.82
C TYR A 126 -3.03 2.47 0.57
N THR A 127 -2.06 2.38 1.47
CA THR A 127 -2.12 3.02 2.79
C THR A 127 -1.78 4.50 2.67
N GLY A 128 -2.84 5.29 2.66
CA GLY A 128 -2.81 6.74 2.61
C GLY A 128 -2.81 7.39 3.98
N ASN A 129 -3.07 8.69 3.95
CA ASN A 129 -3.37 9.55 5.08
C ASN A 129 -4.06 10.83 4.57
N ALA A 130 -4.26 11.79 5.48
CA ALA A 130 -4.94 13.03 5.21
C ALA A 130 -4.31 13.94 4.15
N LEU A 131 -3.05 13.73 3.81
CA LEU A 131 -2.28 14.63 2.95
C LEU A 131 -2.64 14.51 1.46
N ASN A 132 -3.68 13.77 1.11
CA ASN A 132 -4.30 13.82 -0.21
C ASN A 132 -5.19 15.06 -0.40
N THR A 133 -5.67 15.66 0.69
CA THR A 133 -6.53 16.86 0.67
C THR A 133 -6.07 17.93 1.67
N LEU A 134 -5.38 17.55 2.74
CA LEU A 134 -4.83 18.47 3.72
C LEU A 134 -3.41 18.89 3.35
N VAL A 135 -3.16 20.20 3.39
CA VAL A 135 -1.84 20.79 3.13
C VAL A 135 -1.17 21.13 4.46
N ASP A 136 -0.11 20.39 4.80
CA ASP A 136 0.74 20.65 5.96
C ASP A 136 2.14 21.06 5.47
N PRO A 137 2.57 22.32 5.68
CA PRO A 137 3.88 22.79 5.23
C PRO A 137 5.06 21.97 5.76
N ASN A 138 4.94 21.36 6.95
CA ASN A 138 5.99 20.56 7.56
C ASN A 138 6.14 19.17 6.93
N LEU A 139 5.14 18.73 6.16
CA LEU A 139 5.10 17.42 5.51
C LEU A 139 5.01 17.55 3.99
N THR A 140 5.56 18.61 3.41
CA THR A 140 5.36 18.95 1.99
C THR A 140 5.80 17.82 1.05
N ALA A 141 6.98 17.23 1.26
CA ALA A 141 7.47 16.13 0.43
C ALA A 141 6.59 14.86 0.54
N LEU A 142 6.14 14.53 1.76
CA LEU A 142 5.25 13.38 1.98
C LEU A 142 3.87 13.64 1.36
N GLY A 143 3.33 14.85 1.54
CA GLY A 143 2.03 15.25 1.00
C GLY A 143 2.01 15.26 -0.52
N ALA A 144 3.07 15.72 -1.17
CA ALA A 144 3.21 15.62 -2.62
C ALA A 144 3.10 14.18 -3.11
N GLY A 145 3.78 13.23 -2.44
CA GLY A 145 3.70 11.81 -2.76
C GLY A 145 2.29 11.22 -2.54
N LYS A 146 1.68 11.52 -1.39
CA LYS A 146 0.35 11.02 -1.03
C LYS A 146 -0.76 11.58 -1.93
N SER A 147 -0.70 12.86 -2.26
CA SER A 147 -1.62 13.51 -3.20
C SER A 147 -1.50 12.94 -4.61
N ALA A 148 -0.26 12.77 -5.11
CA ALA A 148 -0.03 12.15 -6.41
C ALA A 148 -0.61 10.71 -6.45
N SER A 149 -0.41 9.94 -5.38
CA SER A 149 -0.94 8.58 -5.30
C SER A 149 -2.46 8.50 -5.19
N ALA A 150 -3.07 9.34 -4.37
CA ALA A 150 -4.52 9.44 -4.32
C ALA A 150 -5.12 9.82 -5.68
N HIS A 151 -4.44 10.66 -6.47
CA HIS A 151 -4.91 11.05 -7.78
C HIS A 151 -4.94 9.87 -8.77
N TRP A 152 -3.82 9.16 -8.95
CA TRP A 152 -3.80 8.05 -9.92
C TRP A 152 -4.65 6.88 -9.48
N ILE A 153 -4.83 6.64 -8.17
CA ILE A 153 -5.74 5.61 -7.65
C ILE A 153 -7.19 5.92 -8.01
N GLN A 154 -7.63 7.17 -7.83
CA GLN A 154 -8.98 7.59 -8.23
C GLN A 154 -9.17 7.48 -9.75
N ALA A 155 -8.15 7.85 -10.53
CA ALA A 155 -8.19 7.69 -11.98
C ALA A 155 -8.32 6.21 -12.38
N ALA A 156 -7.54 5.33 -11.75
CA ALA A 156 -7.58 3.88 -12.01
C ALA A 156 -8.95 3.28 -11.64
N ALA A 157 -9.52 3.64 -10.50
CA ALA A 157 -10.85 3.17 -10.08
C ALA A 157 -11.99 3.61 -11.02
N LYS A 158 -11.84 4.78 -11.66
CA LYS A 158 -12.82 5.30 -12.64
C LYS A 158 -12.63 4.73 -14.04
N ALA A 159 -11.49 4.11 -14.33
CA ALA A 159 -11.15 3.62 -15.65
C ALA A 159 -11.85 2.28 -15.93
N GLU A 160 -12.89 2.29 -16.76
CA GLU A 160 -13.69 1.10 -17.05
C GLU A 160 -12.86 -0.06 -17.64
N GLN A 161 -11.82 0.27 -18.40
CA GLN A 161 -10.91 -0.71 -18.99
C GLN A 161 -10.03 -1.45 -17.97
N LEU A 162 -10.00 -1.02 -16.70
CA LEU A 162 -9.30 -1.71 -15.63
C LEU A 162 -10.21 -2.64 -14.83
N ARG A 163 -11.53 -2.63 -15.09
CA ARG A 163 -12.45 -3.58 -14.44
C ARG A 163 -12.16 -5.02 -14.89
N PRO A 164 -12.29 -6.02 -14.00
CA PRO A 164 -12.87 -5.93 -12.65
C PRO A 164 -11.85 -5.62 -11.53
N ALA A 165 -10.63 -5.15 -11.83
CA ALA A 165 -9.71 -4.75 -10.78
C ALA A 165 -10.26 -3.55 -9.98
N LYS A 166 -9.88 -3.49 -8.70
CA LYS A 166 -10.30 -2.46 -7.75
C LYS A 166 -9.11 -1.71 -7.19
N PHE A 167 -9.25 -0.41 -6.96
CA PHE A 167 -8.18 0.47 -6.48
C PHE A 167 -8.68 1.36 -5.34
N TYR A 168 -7.98 1.33 -4.21
CA TYR A 168 -8.35 2.05 -3.00
C TYR A 168 -7.17 2.82 -2.40
N TYR A 169 -7.42 4.04 -1.95
CA TYR A 169 -6.55 4.84 -1.09
C TYR A 169 -7.24 4.98 0.26
N CYS A 170 -6.61 4.49 1.32
CA CYS A 170 -7.23 4.41 2.65
C CYS A 170 -6.59 5.38 3.63
N ASP A 171 -7.40 6.19 4.30
CA ASP A 171 -7.00 7.28 5.16
C ASP A 171 -7.63 7.15 6.55
N GLN A 172 -6.81 6.81 7.56
CA GLN A 172 -7.27 6.79 8.96
C GLN A 172 -7.34 8.22 9.52
N ARG A 173 -8.48 8.53 10.12
CA ARG A 173 -8.72 9.74 10.92
C ARG A 173 -8.96 9.39 12.38
N THR A 174 -8.77 10.36 13.27
CA THR A 174 -9.18 10.24 14.68
C THR A 174 -10.71 10.08 14.77
N PRO A 175 -11.27 9.69 15.94
CA PRO A 175 -12.72 9.67 16.14
C PRO A 175 -13.41 11.02 15.81
N GLU A 176 -12.71 12.12 16.05
CA GLU A 176 -13.14 13.50 15.77
C GLU A 176 -13.07 13.85 14.27
N GLY A 177 -12.32 13.07 13.48
CA GLY A 177 -12.14 13.27 12.04
C GLY A 177 -10.83 13.96 11.65
N ASP A 178 -9.95 14.23 12.62
CA ASP A 178 -8.67 14.89 12.39
C ASP A 178 -7.65 13.94 11.75
N PRO A 179 -6.59 14.47 11.09
CA PRO A 179 -5.48 13.63 10.62
C PRO A 179 -4.86 12.79 11.73
N CYS A 180 -4.67 11.49 11.47
CA CYS A 180 -3.99 10.60 12.41
C CYS A 180 -2.46 10.73 12.29
N TYR A 181 -1.87 11.75 12.92
CA TYR A 181 -0.41 11.90 13.00
C TYR A 181 0.24 10.87 13.92
N THR A 182 -0.46 10.49 14.99
CA THR A 182 -0.06 9.47 15.97
C THR A 182 -1.26 8.58 16.28
N GLY A 183 -1.00 7.38 16.81
CA GLY A 183 -2.09 6.49 17.24
C GLY A 183 -2.71 5.60 16.16
N LEU A 184 -2.01 5.38 15.03
CA LEU A 184 -2.42 4.44 13.99
C LEU A 184 -2.88 3.09 14.57
N LYS A 185 -4.04 2.62 14.13
CA LYS A 185 -4.68 1.39 14.62
C LYS A 185 -4.53 0.29 13.58
N GLY A 186 -3.47 -0.52 13.71
CA GLY A 186 -3.16 -1.57 12.74
C GLY A 186 -4.32 -2.53 12.46
N GLU A 187 -5.03 -2.96 13.52
CA GLU A 187 -6.20 -3.84 13.38
C GLU A 187 -7.36 -3.19 12.62
N ALA A 188 -7.60 -1.89 12.80
CA ALA A 188 -8.65 -1.19 12.07
C ALA A 188 -8.34 -1.10 10.56
N HIS A 189 -7.07 -0.88 10.20
CA HIS A 189 -6.62 -1.00 8.82
C HIS A 189 -6.82 -2.42 8.29
N ALA A 190 -6.44 -3.43 9.08
CA ALA A 190 -6.53 -4.83 8.69
C ALA A 190 -7.98 -5.28 8.41
N ASP A 191 -8.91 -4.91 9.29
CA ASP A 191 -10.34 -5.16 9.13
C ASP A 191 -10.90 -4.48 7.87
N LEU A 192 -10.56 -3.20 7.67
CA LEU A 192 -10.99 -2.47 6.48
C LEU A 192 -10.44 -3.10 5.19
N TYR A 193 -9.16 -3.47 5.16
CA TYR A 193 -8.51 -3.96 3.95
C TYR A 193 -9.03 -5.34 3.56
N LEU A 194 -9.28 -6.22 4.55
CA LEU A 194 -9.93 -7.49 4.28
C LEU A 194 -11.34 -7.28 3.71
N LYS A 195 -12.14 -6.38 4.31
CA LYS A 195 -13.46 -6.04 3.79
C LYS A 195 -13.39 -5.58 2.33
N LEU A 196 -12.55 -4.60 2.00
CA LEU A 196 -12.41 -4.08 0.63
C LEU A 196 -11.95 -5.14 -0.37
N ALA A 197 -11.12 -6.09 0.07
CA ALA A 197 -10.68 -7.23 -0.73
C ALA A 197 -11.81 -8.23 -1.03
N GLU A 198 -12.79 -8.34 -0.15
CA GLU A 198 -13.92 -9.27 -0.26
C GLU A 198 -15.15 -8.68 -0.95
N GLU A 199 -15.27 -7.35 -1.05
CA GLU A 199 -16.33 -6.70 -1.84
C GLU A 199 -16.31 -7.18 -3.31
N GLU A 200 -17.48 -7.37 -3.92
CA GLU A 200 -17.55 -7.85 -5.31
C GLU A 200 -17.22 -6.75 -6.33
N GLU A 201 -17.59 -5.51 -6.03
CA GLU A 201 -17.46 -4.36 -6.94
C GLU A 201 -16.54 -3.28 -6.37
N GLN A 202 -16.11 -2.37 -7.25
CA GLN A 202 -15.38 -1.16 -6.85
C GLN A 202 -16.31 -0.23 -6.06
N GLY A 203 -15.97 0.05 -4.80
CA GLY A 203 -16.59 1.10 -4.00
C GLY A 203 -15.93 2.48 -4.21
N GLU A 204 -16.14 3.40 -3.27
CA GLU A 204 -15.46 4.70 -3.30
C GLU A 204 -13.93 4.54 -3.23
N PRO A 205 -13.16 5.14 -4.15
CA PRO A 205 -11.71 4.93 -4.23
C PRO A 205 -10.93 5.63 -3.11
N ILE A 206 -11.47 6.71 -2.53
CA ILE A 206 -10.90 7.35 -1.35
C ILE A 206 -11.70 6.90 -0.13
N VAL A 207 -11.12 6.03 0.69
CA VAL A 207 -11.78 5.46 1.86
C VAL A 207 -11.24 6.16 3.11
N VAL A 208 -12.03 7.08 3.64
CA VAL A 208 -11.75 7.74 4.92
C VAL A 208 -12.46 6.96 6.02
N PHE A 209 -11.72 6.50 7.03
CA PHE A 209 -12.27 5.76 8.15
C PHE A 209 -11.74 6.29 9.49
N ARG A 210 -12.52 6.10 10.55
CA ARG A 210 -12.20 6.61 11.90
C ARG A 210 -11.93 5.44 12.84
N ALA A 211 -10.84 5.53 13.61
CA ALA A 211 -10.41 4.50 14.55
C ALA A 211 -9.50 5.07 15.65
#